data_AF-A0A955H4D5-F1
#
_entry.id   AF-A0A955H4D5-F1
#
_cell.length_a   1.000
_cell.length_b   1.000
_cell.length_c   1.000
_cell.angle_alpha   90.00
_cell.angle_beta   90.00
_cell.angle_gamma   90.00
#
_symmetry.space_group_name_H-M   'P 1'
#
loop_
_entity.id
_entity.type
_entity.pdbx_description
1 polymer ?
#
loop_
_entity_poly.entity_id
_entity_poly.type
_entity_poly.pdbx_seq_one_letter_code
_entity_poly.pdbx_strand_id
1 'polypeptide(L)'
;MHITKTHQNLFATLLLAVAFLFAFFAVGTTAVHAEENSDTEESSQGDEKKREEMKKRIEELKAVLEARKENFKEKREEAKEEFQEKREEHKEEMKTNKEDFFASLEGLSEEERRSKMMEFVQNLRQIIEARKAEFQSQLDAKKEEFKEMREEAKEERVEFRSDLEGMSREEKIAAIMDRVAAIKKQMEDKMNSDDDDDMDDTSDEDEDEDEDEDEDEDEDEDEDEDEDDDEDEDDDDDDDDDDSEV
;
A
#
# COMPACT_ATOMS: atom_id res chain seq x y z
N MET A 1 -14.86 12.08 -3.63
CA MET A 1 -13.71 11.61 -4.43
C MET A 1 -12.55 11.08 -3.56
N HIS A 2 -12.72 10.04 -2.72
CA HIS A 2 -11.66 9.58 -1.78
C HIS A 2 -11.50 8.05 -1.60
N ILE A 3 -12.12 7.20 -2.44
CA ILE A 3 -12.38 5.79 -2.04
C ILE A 3 -11.23 4.82 -2.42
N THR A 4 -10.31 5.16 -3.33
CA THR A 4 -9.34 4.20 -3.90
C THR A 4 -8.19 3.78 -2.98
N LYS A 5 -7.69 4.65 -2.09
CA LYS A 5 -6.56 4.33 -1.19
C LYS A 5 -6.96 3.42 -0.03
N THR A 6 -8.23 3.42 0.36
CA THR A 6 -8.79 2.49 1.35
C THR A 6 -8.63 1.04 0.91
N HIS A 7 -8.71 0.79 -0.40
CA HIS A 7 -8.68 -0.55 -0.97
C HIS A 7 -7.31 -1.22 -0.98
N GLN A 8 -6.23 -0.49 -1.29
CA GLN A 8 -4.86 -1.02 -1.24
C GLN A 8 -4.45 -1.35 0.20
N ASN A 9 -4.82 -0.47 1.12
CA ASN A 9 -4.59 -0.61 2.55
C ASN A 9 -5.39 -1.76 3.17
N LEU A 10 -6.63 -1.96 2.74
CA LEU A 10 -7.43 -3.14 3.09
C LEU A 10 -6.80 -4.43 2.53
N PHE A 11 -6.26 -4.41 1.31
CA PHE A 11 -5.64 -5.58 0.70
C PHE A 11 -4.34 -6.00 1.41
N ALA A 12 -3.49 -5.03 1.77
CA ALA A 12 -2.29 -5.28 2.57
C ALA A 12 -2.65 -5.84 3.95
N THR A 13 -3.64 -5.24 4.63
CA THR A 13 -4.11 -5.71 5.94
C THR A 13 -4.72 -7.11 5.87
N LEU A 14 -5.46 -7.41 4.79
CA LEU A 14 -6.05 -8.72 4.52
C LEU A 14 -4.98 -9.79 4.24
N LEU A 15 -3.98 -9.49 3.40
CA LEU A 15 -2.86 -10.40 3.15
C LEU A 15 -2.11 -10.73 4.43
N LEU A 16 -1.90 -9.73 5.30
CA LEU A 16 -1.25 -9.89 6.59
C LEU A 16 -2.10 -10.74 7.56
N ALA A 17 -3.42 -10.53 7.59
CA ALA A 17 -4.35 -11.33 8.39
C ALA A 17 -4.40 -12.79 7.93
N VAL A 18 -4.48 -13.04 6.61
CA VAL A 18 -4.47 -14.38 6.03
C VAL A 18 -3.14 -15.09 6.27
N ALA A 19 -2.01 -14.41 6.05
CA ALA A 19 -0.68 -14.97 6.33
C ALA A 19 -0.51 -15.38 7.81
N PHE A 20 -1.05 -14.58 8.74
CA PHE A 20 -1.05 -14.91 10.17
C PHE A 20 -1.89 -16.15 10.49
N LEU A 21 -3.07 -16.29 9.88
CA LEU A 21 -3.90 -17.49 10.06
C LEU A 21 -3.17 -18.76 9.60
N PHE A 22 -2.41 -18.69 8.50
CA PHE A 22 -1.57 -19.79 8.04
C PHE A 22 -0.39 -20.08 8.99
N ALA A 23 0.24 -19.05 9.56
CA ALA A 23 1.33 -19.22 10.53
C ALA A 23 0.88 -19.93 11.83
N PHE A 24 -0.30 -19.59 12.35
CA PHE A 24 -0.87 -20.28 13.52
C PHE A 24 -1.19 -21.76 13.24
N PHE A 25 -1.59 -22.08 12.02
CA PHE A 25 -1.88 -23.47 11.63
C PHE A 25 -0.59 -24.32 11.53
N ALA A 26 0.52 -23.72 11.05
CA ALA A 26 1.80 -24.42 10.91
C ALA A 26 2.45 -24.74 12.28
N VAL A 27 2.40 -23.81 13.23
CA VAL A 27 3.02 -23.99 14.57
C VAL A 27 2.17 -24.91 15.46
N GLY A 28 0.84 -24.90 15.33
CA GLY A 28 -0.05 -25.77 16.11
C GLY A 28 0.08 -27.26 15.78
N THR A 29 0.56 -27.62 14.57
CA THR A 29 0.70 -29.02 14.17
C THR A 29 2.01 -29.68 14.61
N THR A 30 3.06 -28.91 14.92
CA THR A 30 4.36 -29.47 15.32
C THR A 30 4.48 -29.76 16.82
N ALA A 31 3.71 -29.07 17.67
CA ALA A 31 3.70 -29.29 19.12
C ALA A 31 2.92 -30.54 19.57
N VAL A 32 2.14 -31.17 18.68
CA VAL A 32 1.28 -32.33 19.01
C VAL A 32 1.99 -33.68 18.84
N HIS A 33 3.20 -33.72 18.29
CA HIS A 33 3.96 -34.98 18.15
C HIS A 33 4.88 -35.31 19.33
N ALA A 34 4.86 -34.54 20.41
CA ALA A 34 5.78 -34.75 21.55
C ALA A 34 5.16 -35.39 22.81
N GLU A 35 3.84 -35.62 22.88
CA GLU A 35 3.23 -36.40 23.97
C GLU A 35 2.51 -37.63 23.41
N GLU A 36 3.19 -38.77 23.50
CA GLU A 36 2.63 -40.10 23.28
C GLU A 36 1.47 -40.37 24.25
N ASN A 37 0.28 -40.62 23.72
CA ASN A 37 -0.60 -41.65 24.28
C ASN A 37 -1.53 -42.21 23.20
N SER A 38 -1.54 -43.54 23.19
CA SER A 38 -2.24 -44.45 22.30
C SER A 38 -3.76 -44.38 22.43
N ASP A 39 -4.43 -44.87 21.37
CA ASP A 39 -5.86 -45.20 21.30
C ASP A 39 -6.82 -44.06 20.92
N THR A 40 -6.78 -43.62 19.66
CA THR A 40 -7.96 -43.11 18.94
C THR A 40 -7.85 -43.39 17.44
N GLU A 41 -7.99 -44.65 17.02
CA GLU A 41 -7.97 -45.06 15.60
C GLU A 41 -9.30 -44.85 14.85
N GLU A 42 -10.38 -44.40 15.50
CA GLU A 42 -11.72 -44.29 14.86
C GLU A 42 -12.11 -42.90 14.29
N SER A 43 -11.24 -41.88 14.30
CA SER A 43 -11.56 -40.55 13.72
C SER A 43 -11.02 -40.32 12.30
N SER A 44 -10.28 -41.26 11.72
CA SER A 44 -9.52 -41.05 10.47
C SER A 44 -10.36 -40.61 9.26
N GLN A 45 -11.59 -41.11 9.09
CA GLN A 45 -12.44 -40.75 7.93
C GLN A 45 -13.12 -39.39 8.06
N GLY A 46 -13.39 -38.91 9.29
CA GLY A 46 -14.00 -37.60 9.52
C GLY A 46 -13.02 -36.47 9.20
N ASP A 47 -11.74 -36.68 9.49
CA ASP A 47 -10.68 -35.68 9.30
C ASP A 47 -10.27 -35.53 7.83
N GLU A 48 -10.37 -36.59 7.03
CA GLU A 48 -10.08 -36.54 5.60
C GLU A 48 -11.08 -35.66 4.85
N LYS A 49 -12.39 -35.85 5.08
CA LYS A 49 -13.44 -35.01 4.48
C LYS A 49 -13.31 -33.53 4.87
N LYS A 50 -13.01 -33.25 6.15
CA LYS A 50 -12.79 -31.87 6.62
C LYS A 50 -11.56 -31.23 5.96
N ARG A 51 -10.48 -32.00 5.75
CA ARG A 51 -9.29 -31.51 5.03
C ARG A 51 -9.60 -31.24 3.56
N GLU A 52 -10.37 -32.09 2.88
CA GLU A 52 -10.79 -31.86 1.51
C GLU A 52 -11.68 -30.61 1.37
N GLU A 53 -12.66 -30.44 2.25
CA GLU A 53 -13.51 -29.25 2.29
C GLU A 53 -12.69 -27.97 2.54
N MET A 54 -11.73 -28.02 3.47
CA MET A 54 -10.84 -26.90 3.74
C MET A 54 -9.95 -26.57 2.54
N LYS A 55 -9.39 -27.58 1.88
CA LYS A 55 -8.57 -27.40 0.67
C LYS A 55 -9.38 -26.73 -0.45
N LYS A 56 -10.63 -27.16 -0.65
CA LYS A 56 -11.54 -26.55 -1.61
C LYS A 56 -11.82 -25.08 -1.28
N ARG A 57 -12.10 -24.74 -0.01
CA ARG A 57 -12.28 -23.35 0.41
C ARG A 57 -11.03 -22.48 0.20
N ILE A 58 -9.83 -23.03 0.42
CA ILE A 58 -8.57 -22.33 0.16
C ILE A 58 -8.41 -22.05 -1.34
N GLU A 59 -8.75 -23.00 -2.20
CA GLU A 59 -8.70 -22.84 -3.64
C GLU A 59 -9.71 -21.80 -4.14
N GLU A 60 -10.94 -21.83 -3.63
CA GLU A 60 -11.95 -20.80 -3.89
C GLU A 60 -11.48 -19.40 -3.44
N LEU A 61 -10.86 -19.28 -2.26
CA LEU A 61 -10.29 -18.02 -1.78
C LEU A 61 -9.15 -17.51 -2.67
N LYS A 62 -8.28 -18.40 -3.14
CA LYS A 62 -7.20 -18.02 -4.07
C LYS A 62 -7.75 -17.47 -5.38
N ALA A 63 -8.77 -18.12 -5.94
CA ALA A 63 -9.41 -17.65 -7.18
C ALA A 63 -10.07 -16.27 -6.99
N VAL A 64 -10.73 -16.03 -5.85
CA VAL A 64 -11.30 -14.70 -5.52
C VAL A 64 -10.21 -13.64 -5.39
N LEU A 65 -9.07 -13.97 -4.76
CA LEU A 65 -7.94 -13.04 -4.62
C LEU A 65 -7.30 -12.71 -5.98
N GLU A 66 -7.19 -13.68 -6.87
CA GLU A 66 -6.66 -13.49 -8.22
C GLU A 66 -7.57 -12.62 -9.07
N ALA A 67 -8.88 -12.93 -9.12
CA ALA A 67 -9.88 -12.11 -9.80
C ALA A 67 -9.90 -10.67 -9.27
N ARG A 68 -9.75 -10.48 -7.95
CA ARG A 68 -9.64 -9.16 -7.33
C ARG A 68 -8.39 -8.41 -7.79
N LYS A 69 -7.25 -9.10 -7.89
CA LYS A 69 -5.99 -8.49 -8.36
C LYS A 69 -6.11 -8.03 -9.80
N GLU A 70 -6.77 -8.81 -10.66
CA GLU A 70 -7.04 -8.42 -12.04
C GLU A 70 -7.98 -7.22 -12.13
N ASN A 71 -9.09 -7.23 -11.40
CA ASN A 71 -10.02 -6.09 -11.32
C ASN A 71 -9.31 -4.82 -10.82
N PHE A 72 -8.45 -4.92 -9.80
CA PHE A 72 -7.63 -3.78 -9.37
C PHE A 72 -6.68 -3.26 -10.44
N LYS A 73 -6.11 -4.15 -11.25
CA LYS A 73 -5.23 -3.74 -12.34
C LYS A 73 -6.03 -3.01 -13.41
N GLU A 74 -7.19 -3.52 -13.79
CA GLU A 74 -8.10 -2.89 -14.74
C GLU A 74 -8.54 -1.50 -14.24
N LYS A 75 -9.09 -1.42 -13.02
CA LYS A 75 -9.45 -0.15 -12.38
C LYS A 75 -8.29 0.85 -12.29
N ARG A 76 -7.07 0.38 -12.08
CA ARG A 76 -5.87 1.25 -12.07
C ARG A 76 -5.55 1.79 -13.46
N GLU A 77 -5.69 0.98 -14.51
CA GLU A 77 -5.47 1.47 -15.87
C GLU A 77 -6.59 2.42 -16.31
N GLU A 78 -7.85 2.14 -15.99
CA GLU A 78 -8.97 3.07 -16.22
C GLU A 78 -8.75 4.42 -15.52
N ALA A 79 -8.33 4.41 -14.26
CA ALA A 79 -8.02 5.63 -13.52
C ALA A 79 -6.89 6.45 -14.16
N LYS A 80 -5.85 5.79 -14.68
CA LYS A 80 -4.77 6.46 -15.41
C LYS A 80 -5.26 7.10 -16.70
N GLU A 81 -6.12 6.40 -17.45
CA GLU A 81 -6.71 6.93 -18.68
C GLU A 81 -7.59 8.15 -18.38
N GLU A 82 -8.46 8.07 -17.37
CA GLU A 82 -9.30 9.19 -16.92
C GLU A 82 -8.46 10.38 -16.45
N PHE A 83 -7.40 10.12 -15.69
CA PHE A 83 -6.48 11.16 -15.25
C PHE A 83 -5.76 11.83 -16.43
N GLN A 84 -5.32 11.04 -17.41
CA GLN A 84 -4.71 11.56 -18.62
C GLN A 84 -5.69 12.43 -19.43
N GLU A 85 -6.94 12.00 -19.58
CA GLU A 85 -8.00 12.77 -20.23
C GLU A 85 -8.23 14.10 -19.51
N LYS A 86 -8.43 14.10 -18.18
CA LYS A 86 -8.57 15.33 -17.38
C LYS A 86 -7.37 16.26 -17.51
N ARG A 87 -6.16 15.71 -17.58
CA ARG A 87 -4.93 16.50 -17.78
C ARG A 87 -4.92 17.16 -19.16
N GLU A 88 -5.35 16.46 -20.20
CA GLU A 88 -5.45 17.00 -21.56
C GLU A 88 -6.55 18.07 -21.65
N GLU A 89 -7.73 17.81 -21.10
CA GLU A 89 -8.83 18.80 -21.02
C GLU A 89 -8.38 20.08 -20.30
N HIS A 90 -7.75 19.95 -19.12
CA HIS A 90 -7.25 21.10 -18.38
C HIS A 90 -6.16 21.86 -19.14
N LYS A 91 -5.34 21.15 -19.93
CA LYS A 91 -4.33 21.78 -20.81
C LYS A 91 -4.98 22.57 -21.94
N GLU A 92 -6.08 22.09 -22.51
CA GLU A 92 -6.86 22.81 -23.52
C GLU A 92 -7.59 24.02 -22.94
N GLU A 93 -8.18 23.89 -21.75
CA GLU A 93 -8.78 24.99 -21.01
C GLU A 93 -7.74 26.09 -20.72
N MET A 94 -6.54 25.71 -20.27
CA MET A 94 -5.45 26.66 -20.04
C MET A 94 -4.98 27.35 -21.32
N LYS A 95 -4.96 26.65 -22.46
CA LYS A 95 -4.62 27.26 -23.76
C LYS A 95 -5.66 28.29 -24.19
N THR A 96 -6.95 27.95 -24.11
CA THR A 96 -8.04 28.86 -24.48
C THR A 96 -8.07 30.09 -23.56
N ASN A 97 -7.96 29.90 -22.25
CA ASN A 97 -7.84 30.99 -21.28
C ASN A 97 -6.63 31.90 -21.55
N LYS A 98 -5.50 31.33 -21.98
CA LYS A 98 -4.30 32.09 -22.35
C LYS A 98 -4.55 32.92 -23.61
N GLU A 99 -5.18 32.36 -24.64
CA GLU A 99 -5.52 33.08 -25.87
C GLU A 99 -6.48 34.24 -25.60
N ASP A 100 -7.54 34.00 -24.83
CA ASP A 100 -8.49 35.04 -24.41
C ASP A 100 -7.81 36.15 -23.61
N PHE A 101 -6.88 35.77 -22.72
CA PHE A 101 -6.08 36.74 -21.98
C PHE A 101 -5.22 37.60 -22.92
N PHE A 102 -4.52 37.01 -23.90
CA PHE A 102 -3.71 37.78 -24.85
C PHE A 102 -4.55 38.66 -25.77
N ALA A 103 -5.72 38.19 -26.20
CA ALA A 103 -6.68 39.01 -26.95
C ALA A 103 -7.13 40.23 -26.13
N SER A 104 -7.31 40.07 -24.81
CA SER A 104 -7.66 41.17 -23.89
C SER A 104 -6.58 42.26 -23.74
N LEU A 105 -5.36 41.98 -24.20
CA LEU A 105 -4.23 42.92 -24.18
C LEU A 105 -4.09 43.72 -25.48
N GLU A 106 -4.78 43.33 -26.54
CA GLU A 106 -4.74 44.03 -27.83
C GLU A 106 -5.39 45.43 -27.70
N GLY A 107 -4.71 46.46 -28.20
CA GLY A 107 -5.16 47.85 -28.11
C GLY A 107 -4.88 48.58 -26.79
N LEU A 108 -4.36 47.91 -25.76
CA LEU A 108 -3.87 48.56 -24.54
C LEU A 108 -2.51 49.24 -24.76
N SER A 109 -2.28 50.33 -24.03
CA SER A 109 -0.96 50.94 -23.94
C SER A 109 0.05 49.98 -23.28
N GLU A 110 1.35 50.21 -23.51
CA GLU A 110 2.41 49.35 -22.96
C GLU A 110 2.38 49.28 -21.43
N GLU A 111 2.09 50.40 -20.78
CA GLU A 111 1.99 50.49 -19.31
C GLU A 111 0.79 49.71 -18.77
N GLU A 112 -0.39 49.84 -19.39
CA GLU A 112 -1.59 49.09 -19.03
C GLU A 112 -1.42 47.58 -19.27
N ARG A 113 -0.78 47.21 -20.41
CA ARG A 113 -0.47 45.82 -20.73
C ARG A 113 0.44 45.18 -19.70
N ARG A 114 1.50 45.89 -19.29
CA ARG A 114 2.43 45.44 -18.24
C ARG A 114 1.72 45.27 -16.91
N SER A 115 0.84 46.21 -16.55
CA SER A 115 0.07 46.12 -15.32
C SER A 115 -0.87 44.91 -15.31
N LYS A 116 -1.65 44.69 -16.39
CA LYS A 116 -2.53 43.52 -16.49
C LYS A 116 -1.77 42.20 -16.48
N MET A 117 -0.59 42.14 -17.12
CA MET A 117 0.23 40.93 -17.12
C MET A 117 0.79 40.61 -15.73
N MET A 118 1.16 41.63 -14.95
CA MET A 118 1.59 41.44 -13.56
C MET A 118 0.44 40.95 -12.68
N GLU A 119 -0.76 41.52 -12.84
CA GLU A 119 -1.98 41.07 -12.13
C GLU A 119 -2.32 39.61 -12.47
N PHE A 120 -2.26 39.22 -13.75
CA PHE A 120 -2.47 37.84 -14.17
C PHE A 120 -1.46 36.86 -13.56
N VAL A 121 -0.17 37.21 -13.54
CA VAL A 121 0.87 36.38 -12.89
C VAL A 121 0.62 36.25 -11.39
N GLN A 122 0.21 37.33 -10.72
CA GLN A 122 -0.15 37.26 -9.30
C GLN A 122 -1.36 36.35 -9.05
N ASN A 123 -2.39 36.46 -9.89
CA ASN A 123 -3.57 35.59 -9.82
C ASN A 123 -3.20 34.11 -10.04
N LEU A 124 -2.37 33.80 -11.04
CA LEU A 124 -1.88 32.44 -11.27
C LEU A 124 -1.13 31.87 -10.07
N ARG A 125 -0.26 32.68 -9.44
CA ARG A 125 0.45 32.25 -8.22
C ARG A 125 -0.51 31.92 -7.08
N GLN A 126 -1.52 32.76 -6.87
CA GLN A 126 -2.55 32.53 -5.84
C GLN A 126 -3.36 31.25 -6.12
N ILE A 127 -3.73 31.01 -7.37
CA ILE A 127 -4.46 29.78 -7.77
C ILE A 127 -3.60 28.55 -7.52
N ILE A 128 -2.32 28.57 -7.91
CA ILE A 128 -1.38 27.47 -7.69
C ILE A 128 -1.19 27.20 -6.20
N GLU A 129 -0.97 28.24 -5.39
CA GLU A 129 -0.79 28.13 -3.95
C GLU A 129 -2.05 27.58 -3.26
N ALA A 130 -3.24 28.07 -3.65
CA ALA A 130 -4.50 27.57 -3.13
C ALA A 130 -4.74 26.09 -3.48
N ARG A 131 -4.48 25.68 -4.73
CA ARG A 131 -4.57 24.27 -5.13
C ARG A 131 -3.57 23.39 -4.41
N LYS A 132 -2.33 23.85 -4.22
CA LYS A 132 -1.32 23.13 -3.44
C LYS A 132 -1.76 22.93 -1.99
N ALA A 133 -2.31 23.97 -1.36
CA ALA A 133 -2.84 23.89 0.00
C ALA A 133 -4.05 22.95 0.10
N GLU A 134 -4.97 22.98 -0.87
CA GLU A 134 -6.11 22.07 -0.92
C GLU A 134 -5.64 20.61 -1.06
N PHE A 135 -4.73 20.35 -2.00
CA PHE A 135 -4.16 19.02 -2.21
C PHE A 135 -3.45 18.49 -0.95
N GLN A 136 -2.62 19.33 -0.31
CA GLN A 136 -1.96 18.97 0.93
C GLN A 136 -2.97 18.65 2.04
N SER A 137 -4.01 19.46 2.19
CA SER A 137 -5.07 19.22 3.18
C SER A 137 -5.81 17.91 2.92
N GLN A 138 -6.04 17.55 1.66
CA GLN A 138 -6.65 16.27 1.29
C GLN A 138 -5.71 15.09 1.59
N LEU A 139 -4.41 15.23 1.32
CA LEU A 139 -3.42 14.21 1.68
C LEU A 139 -3.35 13.99 3.20
N ASP A 140 -3.32 15.06 3.99
CA ASP A 140 -3.25 14.97 5.45
C ASP A 140 -4.53 14.36 6.03
N ALA A 141 -5.70 14.75 5.51
CA ALA A 141 -6.98 14.13 5.90
C ALA A 141 -7.00 12.63 5.59
N LYS A 142 -6.56 12.23 4.38
CA LYS A 142 -6.45 10.81 3.99
C LYS A 142 -5.46 10.04 4.88
N LYS A 143 -4.34 10.65 5.27
CA LYS A 143 -3.35 10.04 6.16
C LYS A 143 -3.92 9.77 7.54
N GLU A 144 -4.65 10.72 8.13
CA GLU A 144 -5.29 10.51 9.43
C GLU A 144 -6.45 9.51 9.36
N GLU A 145 -7.29 9.54 8.33
CA GLU A 145 -8.33 8.53 8.14
C GLU A 145 -7.73 7.11 8.06
N PHE A 146 -6.62 6.97 7.32
CA PHE A 146 -5.93 5.68 7.23
C PHE A 146 -5.36 5.21 8.57
N LYS A 147 -4.82 6.14 9.35
CA LYS A 147 -4.30 5.86 10.69
C LYS A 147 -5.41 5.41 11.63
N GLU A 148 -6.56 6.08 11.61
CA GLU A 148 -7.74 5.68 12.40
C GLU A 148 -8.22 4.28 12.03
N MET A 149 -8.40 3.99 10.73
CA MET A 149 -8.77 2.65 10.26
C MET A 149 -7.76 1.57 10.70
N ARG A 150 -6.46 1.91 10.71
CA ARG A 150 -5.42 0.98 11.13
C ARG A 150 -5.47 0.70 12.62
N GLU A 151 -5.74 1.70 13.46
CA GLU A 151 -5.90 1.49 14.90
C GLU A 151 -7.19 0.72 15.21
N GLU A 152 -8.31 1.03 14.58
CA GLU A 152 -9.56 0.26 14.73
C GLU A 152 -9.35 -1.22 14.38
N ALA A 153 -8.67 -1.51 13.26
CA ALA A 153 -8.35 -2.89 12.87
C ALA A 153 -7.43 -3.61 13.87
N LYS A 154 -6.53 -2.89 14.55
CA LYS A 154 -5.70 -3.46 15.63
C LYS A 154 -6.54 -3.76 16.85
N GLU A 155 -7.41 -2.85 17.27
CA GLU A 155 -8.30 -3.03 18.42
C GLU A 155 -9.24 -4.22 18.19
N GLU A 156 -9.90 -4.29 17.03
CA GLU A 156 -10.78 -5.41 16.64
C GLU A 156 -10.04 -6.75 16.61
N ARG A 157 -8.73 -6.74 16.30
CA ARG A 157 -7.88 -7.93 16.35
C ARG A 157 -7.55 -8.34 17.79
N VAL A 158 -7.27 -7.39 18.66
CA VAL A 158 -6.98 -7.65 20.08
C VAL A 158 -8.23 -8.18 20.78
N GLU A 159 -9.39 -7.55 20.56
CA GLU A 159 -10.67 -7.98 21.12
C GLU A 159 -11.02 -9.41 20.69
N PHE A 160 -10.93 -9.70 19.39
CA PHE A 160 -11.17 -11.06 18.90
C PHE A 160 -10.23 -12.10 19.46
N ARG A 161 -8.95 -11.75 19.64
CA ARG A 161 -8.00 -12.66 20.28
C ARG A 161 -8.40 -12.95 21.72
N SER A 162 -8.87 -11.94 22.45
CA SER A 162 -9.39 -12.09 23.81
C SER A 162 -10.64 -12.96 23.84
N ASP A 163 -11.56 -12.81 22.89
CA ASP A 163 -12.78 -13.62 22.81
C ASP A 163 -12.47 -15.11 22.61
N LEU A 164 -11.37 -15.44 21.93
CA LEU A 164 -10.93 -16.81 21.76
C LEU A 164 -10.33 -17.39 23.05
N GLU A 165 -9.89 -16.58 24.02
CA GLU A 165 -9.34 -17.09 25.27
C GLU A 165 -10.44 -17.76 26.10
N GLY A 166 -10.19 -19.01 26.53
CA GLY A 166 -11.17 -19.81 27.28
C GLY A 166 -12.17 -20.61 26.43
N MET A 167 -12.24 -20.38 25.11
CA MET A 167 -13.01 -21.25 24.20
C MET A 167 -12.31 -22.59 23.98
N SER A 168 -13.10 -23.66 23.84
CA SER A 168 -12.61 -24.97 23.38
C SER A 168 -12.03 -24.88 21.97
N ARG A 169 -11.25 -25.89 21.56
CA ARG A 169 -10.60 -25.88 20.24
C ARG A 169 -11.62 -25.83 19.11
N GLU A 170 -12.70 -26.59 19.23
CA GLU A 170 -13.78 -26.67 18.26
C GLU A 170 -14.52 -25.34 18.13
N GLU A 171 -14.80 -24.68 19.25
CA GLU A 171 -15.44 -23.35 19.29
C GLU A 171 -14.54 -22.27 18.68
N LYS A 172 -13.23 -22.30 18.95
CA LYS A 172 -12.26 -21.38 18.32
C LYS A 172 -12.27 -21.51 16.80
N ILE A 173 -12.26 -22.75 16.29
CA ILE A 173 -12.28 -23.00 14.84
C ILE A 173 -13.58 -22.48 14.22
N ALA A 174 -14.73 -22.68 14.89
CA ALA A 174 -16.00 -22.16 14.43
C ALA A 174 -16.02 -20.62 14.40
N ALA A 175 -15.57 -19.96 15.47
CA ALA A 175 -15.50 -18.50 15.56
C ALA A 175 -14.57 -17.89 14.48
N ILE A 176 -13.43 -18.52 14.20
CA ILE A 176 -12.53 -18.10 13.12
C ILE A 176 -13.21 -18.24 11.75
N MET A 177 -13.90 -19.36 11.51
CA MET A 177 -14.63 -19.57 10.25
C MET A 177 -15.74 -18.54 10.03
N ASP A 178 -16.50 -18.21 11.08
CA ASP A 178 -17.57 -17.21 11.01
C ASP A 178 -17.00 -15.81 10.73
N ARG A 179 -15.88 -15.45 11.37
CA ARG A 179 -15.19 -14.17 11.09
C ARG A 179 -14.66 -14.12 9.66
N VAL A 180 -14.07 -15.20 9.15
CA VAL A 180 -13.61 -15.28 7.75
C VAL A 180 -14.80 -15.13 6.78
N ALA A 181 -15.95 -15.73 7.09
CA ALA A 181 -17.16 -15.58 6.28
C ALA A 181 -17.70 -14.14 6.31
N ALA A 182 -17.68 -13.47 7.47
CA ALA A 182 -18.08 -12.07 7.60
C ALA A 182 -17.15 -11.14 6.80
N ILE A 183 -15.83 -11.34 6.89
CA ILE A 183 -14.84 -10.59 6.10
C ILE A 183 -15.08 -10.82 4.61
N LYS A 184 -15.33 -12.07 4.18
CA LYS A 184 -15.65 -12.37 2.78
C LYS A 184 -16.89 -11.62 2.30
N LYS A 185 -17.97 -11.63 3.09
CA LYS A 185 -19.19 -10.90 2.75
C LYS A 185 -18.96 -9.39 2.68
N GLN A 186 -18.24 -8.81 3.64
CA GLN A 186 -17.91 -7.39 3.61
C GLN A 186 -17.08 -7.01 2.36
N MET A 187 -16.21 -7.92 1.89
CA MET A 187 -15.49 -7.72 0.63
C MET A 187 -16.42 -7.77 -0.60
N GLU A 188 -17.34 -8.73 -0.66
CA GLU A 188 -18.33 -8.83 -1.74
C GLU A 188 -19.27 -7.62 -1.76
N ASP A 189 -19.75 -7.18 -0.59
CA ASP A 189 -20.64 -6.02 -0.46
C ASP A 189 -19.93 -4.73 -0.90
N LYS A 190 -18.65 -4.54 -0.54
CA LYS A 190 -17.86 -3.39 -1.02
C LYS A 190 -17.61 -3.46 -2.53
N MET A 191 -17.22 -4.62 -3.06
CA MET A 191 -17.06 -4.79 -4.52
C MET A 191 -18.32 -4.43 -5.31
N ASN A 192 -19.50 -4.79 -4.79
CA ASN A 192 -20.77 -4.47 -5.45
C ASN A 192 -21.22 -3.02 -5.23
N SER A 193 -20.64 -2.31 -4.25
CA SER A 193 -20.98 -0.92 -3.94
C SER A 193 -20.04 0.09 -4.61
N ASP A 194 -18.83 -0.32 -5.00
CA ASP A 194 -17.76 0.56 -5.50
C ASP A 194 -17.64 0.55 -7.05
N ASP A 195 -18.74 0.33 -7.76
CA ASP A 195 -18.80 0.42 -9.23
C ASP A 195 -19.20 1.81 -9.75
N ASP A 196 -19.45 2.79 -8.87
CA ASP A 196 -19.98 4.10 -9.31
C ASP A 196 -19.21 5.35 -8.86
N ASP A 197 -18.28 5.34 -7.89
CA ASP A 197 -17.75 6.61 -7.36
C ASP A 197 -16.21 6.67 -7.14
N ASP A 198 -15.56 7.32 -8.12
CA ASP A 198 -14.43 8.25 -7.98
C ASP A 198 -13.01 7.74 -7.66
N MET A 199 -12.25 7.55 -8.75
CA MET A 199 -10.80 7.38 -8.79
C MET A 199 -10.07 8.72 -8.78
N ASP A 200 -9.80 9.27 -7.59
CA ASP A 200 -8.84 10.38 -7.45
C ASP A 200 -7.43 9.80 -7.21
N ASP A 201 -6.74 9.64 -8.33
CA ASP A 201 -5.37 9.17 -8.50
C ASP A 201 -4.38 10.14 -7.83
N THR A 202 -4.17 9.94 -6.53
CA THR A 202 -2.97 10.44 -5.85
C THR A 202 -1.87 9.39 -5.97
N SER A 203 -1.60 8.93 -7.20
CA SER A 203 -0.33 8.27 -7.50
C SER A 203 0.75 9.22 -6.98
N ASP A 204 1.53 8.71 -6.03
CA ASP A 204 2.81 9.27 -5.67
C ASP A 204 3.54 9.53 -7.00
N GLU A 205 3.50 10.78 -7.46
CA GLU A 205 4.59 11.32 -8.26
C GLU A 205 5.75 11.30 -7.29
N ASP A 206 6.55 10.24 -7.40
CA ASP A 206 7.91 10.17 -6.94
C ASP A 206 8.52 11.56 -7.11
N GLU A 207 8.83 12.16 -5.95
CA GLU A 207 9.76 13.26 -5.79
C GLU A 207 11.16 12.76 -6.24
N ASP A 208 11.31 12.48 -7.54
CA ASP A 208 12.60 12.59 -8.22
C ASP A 208 12.86 14.10 -8.46
N GLU A 209 12.88 14.86 -7.34
CA GLU A 209 13.48 16.18 -7.25
C GLU A 209 15.00 15.97 -7.05
N ASP A 210 15.74 16.30 -8.11
CA ASP A 210 17.06 16.94 -8.06
C ASP A 210 18.23 16.14 -7.43
N GLU A 211 18.77 15.17 -8.18
CA GLU A 211 20.23 14.99 -8.24
C GLU A 211 20.76 15.88 -9.38
N ASP A 212 20.92 17.18 -9.07
CA ASP A 212 21.88 18.06 -9.73
C ASP A 212 23.30 17.51 -9.45
N GLU A 213 23.72 16.47 -10.18
CA GLU A 213 25.14 16.16 -10.39
C GLU A 213 25.66 17.06 -11.52
N ASP A 214 25.83 18.34 -11.19
CA ASP A 214 26.88 19.16 -11.80
C ASP A 214 28.24 18.56 -11.35
N GLU A 215 28.63 17.42 -11.92
CA GLU A 215 30.03 17.00 -11.97
C GLU A 215 30.62 17.45 -13.30
N ASP A 216 31.22 18.65 -13.23
CA ASP A 216 32.30 19.06 -14.13
C ASP A 216 33.43 18.01 -14.08
N GLU A 217 33.32 16.90 -14.83
CA GLU A 217 34.46 16.04 -15.17
C GLU A 217 35.24 16.65 -16.35
N ASP A 218 35.86 17.81 -16.08
CA ASP A 218 37.15 18.16 -16.68
C ASP A 218 38.22 17.47 -15.82
N GLU A 219 38.75 16.32 -16.23
CA GLU A 219 40.14 15.93 -15.92
C GLU A 219 40.59 14.76 -16.82
N ASP A 220 41.21 15.14 -17.93
CA ASP A 220 42.29 14.37 -18.53
C ASP A 220 43.31 14.03 -17.43
N GLU A 221 43.53 12.76 -17.09
CA GLU A 221 44.83 12.29 -16.59
C GLU A 221 44.95 10.76 -16.71
N ASP A 222 45.51 10.38 -17.86
CA ASP A 222 46.52 9.36 -18.06
C ASP A 222 47.03 8.53 -16.84
N GLU A 223 47.22 7.25 -17.14
CA GLU A 223 48.41 6.45 -16.80
C GLU A 223 48.49 5.69 -15.45
N ASP A 224 48.91 4.42 -15.64
CA ASP A 224 49.61 3.50 -14.73
C ASP A 224 48.74 2.63 -13.81
N GLU A 225 48.51 1.34 -14.13
CA GLU A 225 49.47 0.24 -13.97
C GLU A 225 50.27 0.38 -12.68
N ASP A 226 49.82 -0.26 -11.59
CA ASP A 226 50.74 -1.07 -10.78
C ASP A 226 49.97 -2.15 -10.00
N GLU A 227 50.34 -3.37 -10.33
CA GLU A 227 50.27 -4.55 -9.47
C GLU A 227 51.02 -4.25 -8.17
N ASP A 228 50.45 -4.57 -7.01
CA ASP A 228 51.24 -5.12 -5.90
C ASP A 228 50.29 -5.83 -4.91
N ASP A 229 50.32 -7.15 -5.05
CA ASP A 229 50.66 -8.11 -4.01
C ASP A 229 50.99 -7.49 -2.64
N ASP A 230 50.24 -7.86 -1.60
CA ASP A 230 50.84 -8.29 -0.34
C ASP A 230 49.79 -8.98 0.54
N GLU A 231 50.05 -10.27 0.71
CA GLU A 231 49.60 -11.13 1.79
C GLU A 231 49.82 -10.46 3.16
N ASP A 232 48.85 -10.59 4.07
CA ASP A 232 49.18 -10.80 5.48
C ASP A 232 48.04 -11.60 6.13
N GLU A 233 48.31 -12.90 6.26
CA GLU A 233 47.88 -13.73 7.37
C GLU A 233 48.29 -13.06 8.69
N ASP A 234 47.39 -12.99 9.67
CA ASP A 234 47.65 -13.43 11.05
C ASP A 234 46.42 -13.07 11.90
N ASP A 235 45.72 -14.04 12.49
CA ASP A 235 46.10 -14.89 13.64
C ASP A 235 45.62 -14.24 14.94
N ASP A 236 44.78 -15.02 15.63
CA ASP A 236 44.57 -15.10 17.07
C ASP A 236 44.36 -13.80 17.90
N ASP A 237 43.24 -13.74 18.62
CA ASP A 237 43.25 -14.18 20.03
C ASP A 237 41.90 -13.91 20.70
N ASP A 238 41.36 -14.97 21.29
CA ASP A 238 40.83 -15.06 22.65
C ASP A 238 40.59 -13.75 23.43
N ASP A 239 39.40 -13.60 24.02
CA ASP A 239 39.27 -13.87 25.46
C ASP A 239 37.88 -13.48 26.02
N ASP A 240 37.37 -14.44 26.80
CA ASP A 240 36.69 -14.32 28.09
C ASP A 240 35.35 -13.57 28.23
N ASP A 241 34.28 -14.27 28.63
CA ASP A 241 33.93 -14.61 30.04
C ASP A 241 33.49 -13.37 30.84
N ASP A 242 32.19 -13.23 31.10
CA ASP A 242 31.77 -12.87 32.46
C ASP A 242 30.33 -13.30 32.76
N ASP A 243 30.30 -14.35 33.56
CA ASP A 243 29.25 -14.81 34.45
C ASP A 243 28.78 -13.68 35.39
N SER A 244 27.48 -13.36 35.38
CA SER A 244 26.86 -12.77 36.57
C SER A 244 25.44 -13.27 36.76
N GLU A 245 25.36 -14.29 37.62
CA GLU A 245 24.33 -14.56 38.62
C GLU A 245 23.28 -13.44 38.82
N VAL A 246 21.99 -13.80 38.86
CA VAL A 246 21.17 -14.04 40.08
C VAL A 246 19.85 -14.72 39.71
#